data_AF-A0A956BS13-F1
#
_entry.id   AF-A0A956BS13-F1
#
_cell.length_a   1.000
_cell.length_b   1.000
_cell.length_c   1.000
_cell.angle_alpha   90.00
_cell.angle_beta   90.00
_cell.angle_gamma   90.00
#
_symmetry.space_group_name_H-M   'P 1'
#
loop_
_entity.id
_entity.type
_entity.pdbx_description
1 polymer ?
#
loop_
_entity_poly.entity_id
_entity_poly.type
_entity_poly.pdbx_seq_one_letter_code
_entity_poly.pdbx_strand_id
1 'polypeptide(L)'
;MLVTAAASCFALAALLGGCGSDPGPGIGVDQGPDSTMDQGPSFELGTSCAVDNGGCDPLVACSMGGGTVDCGPCPEGYSGSGVTGCVDVDECASDNGGCGSAAFYACTNRVGAAPTCADIDECTDGTAGCDLHATCVNQVGAAAECICEAGYVGDGMTCALDPCDGATVCAGTWPATSTPYSFECVPRVPTYVCQGQLPTWDVTDDALTRSGRFEVRSGSDGVLGTADDTVLDLVTSLEWERLPPSGTYTQAEAVVRCQGLSIAGGGFRLPEKSELESLVDPTRANPAIDTSAFPQPIGTSYWSRTPYVPGFDQGFSLTSFNGRTEIAADTSAKSARCVR
;
A
#
# COMPACT_ATOMS: atom_id res chain seq x y z
N MET A 1 -29.58 24.10 -34.60
CA MET A 1 -30.48 22.96 -34.41
C MET A 1 -30.30 22.52 -32.96
N LEU A 2 -31.34 22.75 -32.15
CA LEU A 2 -31.69 22.15 -30.83
C LEU A 2 -30.90 20.85 -30.48
N VAL A 3 -30.38 20.55 -29.28
CA VAL A 3 -30.86 20.69 -27.88
C VAL A 3 -29.70 20.43 -26.86
N THR A 4 -29.61 21.32 -25.85
CA THR A 4 -29.20 21.27 -24.40
C THR A 4 -28.35 20.12 -23.80
N ALA A 5 -27.26 20.37 -23.04
CA ALA A 5 -27.09 20.86 -21.63
C ALA A 5 -27.26 19.73 -20.57
N ALA A 6 -26.64 19.64 -19.38
CA ALA A 6 -25.70 20.41 -18.54
C ALA A 6 -25.15 19.41 -17.49
N ALA A 7 -23.87 19.37 -17.10
CA ALA A 7 -23.17 20.20 -16.10
C ALA A 7 -23.80 20.25 -14.67
N SER A 8 -23.11 19.56 -13.75
CA SER A 8 -22.63 20.00 -12.43
C SER A 8 -23.59 20.60 -11.38
N CYS A 9 -23.51 20.11 -10.14
CA CYS A 9 -24.03 20.80 -8.97
C CYS A 9 -22.99 20.80 -7.83
N PHE A 10 -22.63 22.00 -7.37
CA PHE A 10 -21.78 22.30 -6.22
C PHE A 10 -22.64 23.11 -5.22
N ALA A 11 -22.56 22.73 -3.93
CA ALA A 11 -22.71 23.50 -2.70
C ALA A 11 -23.86 24.51 -2.47
N LEU A 12 -24.55 24.36 -1.31
CA LEU A 12 -24.36 25.14 -0.06
C LEU A 12 -25.69 25.43 0.68
N ALA A 13 -25.62 25.40 2.01
CA ALA A 13 -26.68 25.51 3.01
C ALA A 13 -27.34 26.90 3.16
N ALA A 14 -28.59 26.95 3.66
CA ALA A 14 -29.08 27.93 4.66
C ALA A 14 -30.54 27.68 5.13
N LEU A 15 -30.70 27.50 6.46
CA LEU A 15 -31.61 28.13 7.44
C LEU A 15 -33.13 28.38 7.19
N LEU A 16 -33.86 28.37 8.34
CA LEU A 16 -35.28 28.71 8.65
C LEU A 16 -36.22 27.48 8.56
N GLY A 17 -36.95 27.02 9.58
CA GLY A 17 -37.59 27.66 10.73
C GLY A 17 -39.12 27.55 10.57
N GLY A 18 -39.81 26.81 11.45
CA GLY A 18 -41.25 27.01 11.71
C GLY A 18 -42.21 25.81 11.53
N CYS A 19 -42.89 25.46 12.63
CA CYS A 19 -44.01 24.54 12.76
C CYS A 19 -45.37 25.09 12.25
N GLY A 20 -46.36 24.20 12.08
CA GLY A 20 -47.82 24.47 12.05
C GLY A 20 -48.51 24.00 10.76
N SER A 21 -49.24 22.87 10.73
CA SER A 21 -50.62 22.62 11.24
C SER A 21 -51.70 22.86 10.17
N ASP A 22 -52.38 21.81 9.68
CA ASP A 22 -53.85 21.74 9.50
C ASP A 22 -54.33 20.29 9.10
N PRO A 23 -55.64 19.96 9.06
CA PRO A 23 -56.30 19.06 10.01
C PRO A 23 -56.87 17.75 9.39
N GLY A 24 -57.38 16.86 10.24
CA GLY A 24 -57.77 15.46 9.92
C GLY A 24 -59.02 15.25 9.05
N PRO A 25 -59.59 14.03 9.11
CA PRO A 25 -60.91 13.91 9.70
C PRO A 25 -60.97 12.82 10.78
N GLY A 26 -61.76 13.12 11.80
CA GLY A 26 -61.87 12.36 13.04
C GLY A 26 -62.63 11.05 12.92
N ILE A 27 -62.20 10.10 13.75
CA ILE A 27 -63.03 9.06 14.31
C ILE A 27 -63.06 9.32 15.82
N GLY A 28 -64.26 9.39 16.38
CA GLY A 28 -64.52 9.87 17.74
C GLY A 28 -63.93 8.97 18.82
N VAL A 29 -63.35 9.62 19.82
CA VAL A 29 -63.00 9.02 21.11
C VAL A 29 -64.17 9.24 22.08
N ASP A 30 -64.79 8.14 22.51
CA ASP A 30 -65.57 8.11 23.74
C ASP A 30 -64.58 8.03 24.92
N GLN A 31 -64.64 9.00 25.83
CA GLN A 31 -63.77 9.05 27.00
C GLN A 31 -64.47 8.37 28.19
N GLY A 32 -64.06 7.14 28.47
CA GLY A 32 -64.17 6.53 29.80
C GLY A 32 -62.76 6.32 30.37
N PRO A 33 -62.56 6.38 31.70
CA PRO A 33 -61.27 6.06 32.30
C PRO A 33 -61.15 4.54 32.39
N ASP A 34 -60.71 3.89 31.31
CA ASP A 34 -60.33 2.48 31.36
C ASP A 34 -58.83 2.39 31.71
N SER A 35 -58.57 1.90 32.91
CA SER A 35 -57.24 1.71 33.49
C SER A 35 -56.52 0.46 32.98
N THR A 36 -56.77 0.04 31.74
CA THR A 36 -56.03 -1.05 31.13
C THR A 36 -54.88 -0.49 30.30
N MET A 37 -53.71 -0.36 30.93
CA MET A 37 -52.47 -0.54 30.17
C MET A 37 -52.59 -1.93 29.54
N ASP A 38 -52.74 -1.98 28.22
CA ASP A 38 -52.51 -3.18 27.42
C ASP A 38 -51.04 -3.57 27.61
N GLN A 39 -50.78 -4.31 28.69
CA GLN A 39 -49.56 -5.07 28.86
C GLN A 39 -49.63 -6.11 27.75
N GLY A 40 -48.71 -6.06 26.79
CA GLY A 40 -48.54 -7.11 25.78
C GLY A 40 -48.53 -8.50 26.44
N PRO A 41 -48.78 -9.57 25.66
CA PRO A 41 -49.16 -10.87 26.21
C PRO A 41 -48.23 -11.27 27.35
N SER A 42 -48.77 -11.33 28.56
CA SER A 42 -48.07 -11.88 29.71
C SER A 42 -47.68 -13.30 29.35
N PHE A 43 -46.37 -13.56 29.29
CA PHE A 43 -45.81 -14.88 29.00
C PHE A 43 -46.05 -15.74 30.24
N GLU A 44 -47.22 -16.37 30.31
CA GLU A 44 -47.63 -17.20 31.44
C GLU A 44 -46.84 -18.51 31.38
N LEU A 45 -45.91 -18.70 32.32
CA LEU A 45 -45.26 -19.98 32.56
C LEU A 45 -46.32 -21.07 32.78
N GLY A 46 -46.10 -22.25 32.22
CA GLY A 46 -46.99 -23.39 32.39
C GLY A 46 -47.07 -23.87 33.84
N THR A 47 -48.06 -24.69 34.18
CA THR A 47 -48.19 -25.25 35.53
C THR A 47 -47.34 -26.52 35.75
N SER A 48 -46.67 -27.02 34.71
CA SER A 48 -45.80 -28.20 34.78
C SER A 48 -44.81 -28.22 33.62
N CYS A 49 -43.65 -28.87 33.81
CA CYS A 49 -42.65 -29.07 32.74
C CYS A 49 -43.06 -30.09 31.65
N ALA A 50 -44.16 -30.82 31.83
CA ALA A 50 -44.55 -31.91 30.93
C ALA A 50 -45.13 -31.43 29.59
N VAL A 51 -45.53 -30.16 29.51
CA VAL A 51 -46.11 -29.55 28.31
C VAL A 51 -45.24 -28.36 27.95
N ASP A 52 -44.80 -28.30 26.70
CA ASP A 52 -44.05 -27.19 26.11
C ASP A 52 -42.86 -26.71 26.97
N ASN A 53 -42.15 -27.66 27.60
CA ASN A 53 -41.05 -27.38 28.54
C ASN A 53 -41.43 -26.38 29.65
N GLY A 54 -42.70 -26.37 30.11
CA GLY A 54 -43.19 -25.41 31.09
C GLY A 54 -43.23 -23.95 30.62
N GLY A 55 -43.04 -23.70 29.31
CA GLY A 55 -42.83 -22.36 28.76
C GLY A 55 -41.40 -21.84 28.93
N CYS A 56 -40.45 -22.67 29.31
CA CYS A 56 -39.03 -22.30 29.35
C CYS A 56 -38.42 -22.27 27.94
N ASP A 57 -37.37 -21.45 27.77
CA ASP A 57 -36.60 -21.42 26.54
C ASP A 57 -36.09 -22.83 26.16
N PRO A 58 -36.06 -23.21 24.86
CA PRO A 58 -35.59 -24.53 24.44
C PRO A 58 -34.16 -24.90 24.88
N LEU A 59 -33.32 -23.92 25.18
CA LEU A 59 -31.95 -24.13 25.69
C LEU A 59 -31.89 -24.35 27.21
N VAL A 60 -33.01 -24.18 27.91
CA VAL A 60 -33.10 -24.25 29.38
C VAL A 60 -33.95 -25.44 29.80
N ALA A 61 -33.42 -26.23 30.74
CA ALA A 61 -34.18 -27.32 31.34
C ALA A 61 -35.21 -26.77 32.33
N CYS A 62 -36.49 -27.13 32.13
CA CYS A 62 -37.54 -26.84 33.11
C CYS A 62 -37.41 -27.71 34.36
N SER A 63 -37.60 -27.10 35.53
CA SER A 63 -37.70 -27.79 36.81
C SER A 63 -38.89 -27.30 37.63
N MET A 64 -39.29 -28.05 38.67
CA MET A 64 -40.34 -27.61 39.60
C MET A 64 -39.69 -27.09 40.88
N GLY A 65 -39.82 -25.79 41.15
CA GLY A 65 -39.31 -25.12 42.36
C GLY A 65 -40.46 -24.55 43.19
N GLY A 66 -40.55 -24.89 44.47
CA GLY A 66 -41.57 -24.31 45.37
C GLY A 66 -43.04 -24.55 44.98
N GLY A 67 -43.32 -25.50 44.07
CA GLY A 67 -44.66 -25.78 43.55
C GLY A 67 -45.02 -25.09 42.24
N THR A 68 -44.10 -24.32 41.64
CA THR A 68 -44.27 -23.64 40.34
C THR A 68 -43.19 -24.09 39.35
N VAL A 69 -43.38 -23.80 38.05
CA VAL A 69 -42.34 -23.98 37.03
C VAL A 69 -41.19 -23.01 37.29
N ASP A 70 -39.97 -23.52 37.20
CA ASP A 70 -38.71 -22.80 37.34
C ASP A 70 -37.84 -23.08 36.10
N CYS A 71 -37.74 -22.07 35.25
CA CYS A 71 -36.84 -22.04 34.10
C CYS A 71 -35.52 -21.46 34.61
N GLY A 72 -34.53 -22.32 34.81
CA GLY A 72 -33.21 -21.89 35.29
C GLY A 72 -32.56 -20.83 34.38
N PRO A 73 -31.35 -20.35 34.73
CA PRO A 73 -30.65 -19.38 33.88
C PRO A 73 -30.32 -19.98 32.51
N CYS A 74 -30.13 -19.11 31.52
CA CYS A 74 -29.59 -19.51 30.21
C CYS A 74 -28.23 -20.22 30.36
N PRO A 75 -27.88 -21.17 29.48
CA PRO A 75 -26.55 -21.80 29.46
C PRO A 75 -25.43 -20.78 29.28
N GLU A 76 -24.20 -21.19 29.64
CA GLU A 76 -23.00 -20.38 29.39
C GLU A 76 -22.88 -20.03 27.89
N GLY A 77 -22.50 -18.78 27.59
CA GLY A 77 -22.51 -18.22 26.23
C GLY A 77 -23.86 -17.67 25.77
N TYR A 78 -24.91 -17.72 26.60
CA TYR A 78 -26.22 -17.12 26.30
C TYR A 78 -26.65 -16.11 27.36
N SER A 79 -27.40 -15.10 26.94
CA SER A 79 -28.04 -14.12 27.80
C SER A 79 -29.57 -14.20 27.69
N GLY A 80 -30.27 -13.80 28.74
CA GLY A 80 -31.72 -13.87 28.79
C GLY A 80 -32.24 -14.28 30.16
N SER A 81 -33.57 -14.42 30.25
CA SER A 81 -34.26 -14.79 31.50
C SER A 81 -34.37 -16.30 31.69
N GLY A 82 -34.07 -17.10 30.66
CA GLY A 82 -34.34 -18.55 30.61
C GLY A 82 -35.81 -18.92 30.44
N VAL A 83 -36.73 -17.99 30.71
CA VAL A 83 -38.16 -18.07 30.37
C VAL A 83 -38.40 -17.68 28.91
N THR A 84 -37.68 -16.67 28.42
CA THR A 84 -37.78 -16.20 27.04
C THR A 84 -36.42 -16.17 26.37
N GLY A 85 -36.39 -16.66 25.12
CA GLY A 85 -35.39 -16.44 24.09
C GLY A 85 -33.96 -16.27 24.61
N CYS A 86 -33.32 -17.33 25.07
CA CYS A 86 -31.89 -17.29 25.34
C CYS A 86 -31.18 -16.93 24.04
N VAL A 87 -30.57 -15.75 24.01
CA VAL A 87 -29.84 -15.25 22.85
C VAL A 87 -28.36 -15.44 23.06
N ASP A 88 -27.69 -15.82 21.98
CA ASP A 88 -26.25 -15.91 21.94
C ASP A 88 -25.59 -14.60 22.41
N VAL A 89 -24.58 -14.71 23.26
CA VAL A 89 -23.78 -13.56 23.65
C VAL A 89 -22.73 -13.37 22.57
N ASP A 90 -22.79 -12.25 21.87
CA ASP A 90 -21.71 -11.87 20.96
C ASP A 90 -20.49 -11.42 21.77
N GLU A 91 -19.54 -12.34 22.02
CA GLU A 91 -18.34 -12.00 22.76
C GLU A 91 -17.48 -10.98 22.00
N CYS A 92 -17.54 -10.96 20.67
CA CYS A 92 -16.78 -10.02 19.85
C CYS A 92 -17.27 -8.57 19.99
N ALA A 93 -18.53 -8.37 20.40
CA ALA A 93 -19.10 -7.03 20.59
C ALA A 93 -18.43 -6.24 21.73
N SER A 94 -17.74 -6.92 22.65
CA SER A 94 -17.05 -6.29 23.79
C SER A 94 -15.58 -6.70 23.81
N ASP A 95 -14.69 -5.70 23.85
CA ASP A 95 -13.22 -5.92 23.93
C ASP A 95 -12.69 -6.94 22.91
N ASN A 96 -13.29 -6.98 21.70
CA ASN A 96 -12.96 -7.91 20.63
C ASN A 96 -12.94 -9.39 21.09
N GLY A 97 -13.83 -9.79 22.00
CA GLY A 97 -13.88 -11.14 22.54
C GLY A 97 -12.64 -11.55 23.35
N GLY A 98 -11.84 -10.58 23.81
CA GLY A 98 -10.54 -10.84 24.43
C GLY A 98 -9.48 -11.32 23.45
N CYS A 99 -9.72 -11.26 22.14
CA CYS A 99 -8.77 -11.67 21.11
C CYS A 99 -7.55 -10.75 21.00
N GLY A 100 -7.57 -9.60 21.65
CA GLY A 100 -6.55 -8.56 21.54
C GLY A 100 -7.02 -7.41 20.66
N SER A 101 -6.07 -6.55 20.27
CA SER A 101 -6.38 -5.37 19.45
C SER A 101 -7.10 -5.76 18.18
N ALA A 102 -8.25 -5.15 17.91
CA ALA A 102 -9.00 -5.33 16.65
C ALA A 102 -8.23 -4.82 15.42
N ALA A 103 -7.09 -4.14 15.61
CA ALA A 103 -6.18 -3.80 14.53
C ALA A 103 -5.38 -5.01 14.01
N PHE A 104 -5.16 -6.04 14.84
CA PHE A 104 -4.29 -7.19 14.53
C PHE A 104 -5.01 -8.54 14.66
N TYR A 105 -6.16 -8.59 15.33
CA TYR A 105 -6.92 -9.81 15.54
C TYR A 105 -8.38 -9.68 15.09
N ALA A 106 -8.80 -10.62 14.24
CA ALA A 106 -10.19 -10.83 13.88
C ALA A 106 -10.86 -11.76 14.90
N CYS A 107 -11.97 -11.29 15.48
CA CYS A 107 -12.84 -12.08 16.33
C CYS A 107 -14.02 -12.63 15.53
N THR A 108 -14.27 -13.94 15.63
CA THR A 108 -15.47 -14.59 15.10
C THR A 108 -16.30 -15.11 16.26
N ASN A 109 -17.50 -14.54 16.43
CA ASN A 109 -18.47 -14.96 17.43
C ASN A 109 -18.91 -16.41 17.16
N ARG A 110 -19.09 -17.20 18.21
CA ARG A 110 -19.49 -18.60 18.12
C ARG A 110 -20.70 -18.85 18.98
N VAL A 111 -21.78 -19.31 18.34
CA VAL A 111 -23.05 -19.53 19.03
C VAL A 111 -22.90 -20.46 20.25
N GLY A 112 -23.09 -19.90 21.44
CA GLY A 112 -23.01 -20.61 22.71
C GLY A 112 -21.61 -21.12 23.09
N ALA A 113 -20.55 -20.52 22.56
CA ALA A 113 -19.18 -20.95 22.82
C ALA A 113 -18.20 -19.76 22.80
N ALA A 114 -17.03 -19.93 23.41
CA ALA A 114 -15.98 -18.92 23.35
C ALA A 114 -15.64 -18.52 21.90
N PRO A 115 -15.29 -17.24 21.66
CA PRO A 115 -15.02 -16.74 20.32
C PRO A 115 -13.77 -17.38 19.72
N THR A 116 -13.65 -17.28 18.40
CA THR A 116 -12.40 -17.61 17.71
C THR A 116 -11.62 -16.37 17.36
N CYS A 117 -10.33 -16.39 17.73
CA CYS A 117 -9.38 -15.35 17.42
C CYS A 117 -8.48 -15.82 16.27
N ALA A 118 -8.35 -14.99 15.24
CA ALA A 118 -7.40 -15.18 14.16
C ALA A 118 -6.57 -13.92 13.99
N ASP A 119 -5.28 -14.10 13.73
CA ASP A 119 -4.39 -13.03 13.30
C ASP A 119 -4.88 -12.45 11.97
N ILE A 120 -4.82 -11.13 11.81
CA ILE A 120 -5.06 -10.45 10.55
C ILE A 120 -3.73 -10.43 9.81
N ASP A 121 -3.67 -11.02 8.61
CA ASP A 121 -2.47 -10.97 7.78
C ASP A 121 -2.54 -9.75 6.86
N GLU A 122 -2.00 -8.62 7.32
CA GLU A 122 -2.06 -7.37 6.57
C GLU A 122 -1.24 -7.42 5.27
N CYS A 123 -0.31 -8.37 5.13
CA CYS A 123 0.44 -8.59 3.90
C CYS A 123 -0.45 -9.22 2.83
N THR A 124 -1.25 -10.22 3.20
CA THR A 124 -2.20 -10.87 2.28
C THR A 124 -3.40 -9.97 1.97
N ASP A 125 -3.86 -9.20 2.97
CA ASP A 125 -4.98 -8.27 2.80
C ASP A 125 -4.59 -6.98 2.05
N GLY A 126 -3.28 -6.73 1.85
CA GLY A 126 -2.76 -5.56 1.14
C GLY A 126 -2.92 -4.26 1.93
N THR A 127 -3.07 -4.35 3.25
CA THR A 127 -3.30 -3.24 4.17
C THR A 127 -2.08 -2.87 5.01
N ALA A 128 -0.98 -3.62 4.88
CA ALA A 128 0.26 -3.40 5.65
C ALA A 128 0.90 -2.02 5.42
N GLY A 129 0.66 -1.38 4.26
CA GLY A 129 1.19 -0.05 3.95
C GLY A 129 2.70 -0.01 3.69
N CYS A 130 3.33 -1.16 3.45
CA CYS A 130 4.74 -1.23 3.07
C CYS A 130 5.01 -0.45 1.78
N ASP A 131 6.22 0.10 1.68
CA ASP A 131 6.72 0.74 0.46
C ASP A 131 6.70 -0.26 -0.72
N LEU A 132 6.58 0.26 -1.96
CA LEU A 132 6.64 -0.55 -3.18
C LEU A 132 7.97 -1.34 -3.29
N HIS A 133 9.03 -0.83 -2.66
CA HIS A 133 10.35 -1.43 -2.59
C HIS A 133 10.63 -2.10 -1.24
N ALA A 134 9.58 -2.53 -0.54
CA ALA A 134 9.70 -3.31 0.68
C ALA A 134 9.00 -4.67 0.54
N THR A 135 9.60 -5.70 1.15
CA THR A 135 8.96 -6.98 1.39
C THR A 135 8.16 -6.92 2.70
N CYS A 136 6.90 -7.31 2.64
CA CYS A 136 6.02 -7.42 3.81
C CYS A 136 6.21 -8.78 4.50
N VAL A 137 6.31 -8.77 5.82
CA VAL A 137 6.37 -9.95 6.69
C VAL A 137 5.27 -9.84 7.74
N ASN A 138 4.31 -10.78 7.71
CA ASN A 138 3.24 -10.81 8.70
C ASN A 138 3.79 -11.09 10.11
N GLN A 139 3.27 -10.38 11.12
CA GLN A 139 3.68 -10.47 12.51
C GLN A 139 2.48 -10.78 13.39
N VAL A 140 2.44 -11.98 13.97
CA VAL A 140 1.26 -12.43 14.73
C VAL A 140 0.97 -11.49 15.91
N GLY A 141 -0.21 -10.86 15.89
CA GLY A 141 -0.69 -9.95 16.93
C GLY A 141 0.01 -8.60 16.97
N ALA A 142 0.69 -8.20 15.90
CA ALA A 142 1.40 -6.93 15.79
C ALA A 142 1.28 -6.37 14.37
N ALA A 143 1.74 -5.14 14.17
CA ALA A 143 1.82 -4.60 12.81
C ALA A 143 2.82 -5.42 11.98
N ALA A 144 2.46 -5.67 10.71
CA ALA A 144 3.38 -6.26 9.75
C ALA A 144 4.73 -5.53 9.71
N GLU A 145 5.80 -6.31 9.54
CA GLU A 145 7.15 -5.79 9.39
C GLU A 145 7.45 -5.58 7.90
N CYS A 146 7.82 -4.34 7.54
CA CYS A 146 8.22 -4.00 6.19
C CYS A 146 9.76 -3.92 6.14
N ILE A 147 10.37 -4.62 5.19
CA ILE A 147 11.84 -4.69 5.04
C ILE A 147 12.19 -4.21 3.64
N CYS A 148 12.97 -3.14 3.53
CA CYS A 148 13.40 -2.65 2.22
C CYS A 148 14.15 -3.75 1.43
N GLU A 149 13.82 -3.84 0.15
CA GLU A 149 14.47 -4.75 -0.81
C GLU A 149 15.97 -4.45 -0.92
N ALA A 150 16.75 -5.42 -1.43
CA ALA A 150 18.15 -5.19 -1.74
C ALA A 150 18.30 -3.98 -2.70
N GLY A 151 19.24 -3.09 -2.39
CA GLY A 151 19.40 -1.81 -3.09
C GLY A 151 18.58 -0.67 -2.53
N TYR A 152 17.82 -0.91 -1.46
CA TYR A 152 17.03 0.09 -0.76
C TYR A 152 17.34 0.11 0.72
N VAL A 153 17.14 1.27 1.33
CA VAL A 153 17.32 1.52 2.75
C VAL A 153 16.24 2.48 3.23
N GLY A 154 15.78 2.27 4.46
CA GLY A 154 14.65 2.99 5.01
C GLY A 154 14.07 2.26 6.20
N ASP A 155 12.84 2.62 6.56
CA ASP A 155 12.08 1.98 7.64
C ASP A 155 11.08 0.93 7.14
N GLY A 156 11.09 0.63 5.84
CA GLY A 156 10.19 -0.33 5.20
C GLY A 156 8.83 0.25 4.78
N MET A 157 8.36 1.30 5.44
CA MET A 157 7.16 2.06 5.02
C MET A 157 7.54 3.15 4.01
N THR A 158 8.79 3.60 4.06
CA THR A 158 9.45 4.41 3.04
C THR A 158 10.81 3.80 2.76
N CYS A 159 11.00 3.34 1.53
CA CYS A 159 12.27 2.78 1.07
C CYS A 159 12.86 3.71 0.02
N ALA A 160 14.00 4.30 0.36
CA ALA A 160 14.81 5.04 -0.58
C ALA A 160 15.92 4.13 -1.09
N LEU A 161 16.55 4.53 -2.19
CA LEU A 161 17.67 3.79 -2.73
C LEU A 161 18.87 3.84 -1.80
N ASP A 162 19.49 2.69 -1.55
CA ASP A 162 20.70 2.61 -0.73
C ASP A 162 21.86 3.21 -1.54
N PRO A 163 22.37 4.40 -1.17
CA PRO A 163 23.46 5.04 -1.90
C PRO A 163 24.78 4.26 -1.78
N CYS A 164 24.80 3.18 -0.99
CA CYS A 164 25.93 2.32 -0.76
C CYS A 164 25.72 0.90 -1.34
N ASP A 165 24.61 0.62 -2.03
CA ASP A 165 24.43 -0.65 -2.72
C ASP A 165 25.32 -0.72 -3.97
N GLY A 166 26.39 -1.52 -3.86
CA GLY A 166 27.51 -1.55 -4.78
C GLY A 166 28.87 -1.20 -4.15
N ALA A 167 28.89 -0.67 -2.92
CA ALA A 167 30.14 -0.46 -2.16
C ALA A 167 30.65 -1.75 -1.51
N THR A 168 30.64 -2.87 -2.25
CA THR A 168 31.22 -4.14 -1.80
C THR A 168 32.60 -4.37 -2.39
N VAL A 169 33.47 -3.35 -2.41
CA VAL A 169 34.93 -3.54 -2.54
C VAL A 169 35.68 -2.42 -1.79
N CYS A 170 35.92 -2.61 -0.49
CA CYS A 170 37.09 -2.03 0.19
C CYS A 170 38.32 -2.94 -0.01
N ALA A 171 38.49 -3.51 -1.21
CA ALA A 171 39.59 -4.39 -1.55
C ALA A 171 40.19 -3.99 -2.90
N GLY A 172 41.00 -2.93 -2.88
CA GLY A 172 41.83 -2.56 -4.01
C GLY A 172 43.04 -1.79 -3.53
N THR A 173 44.18 -2.45 -3.40
CA THR A 173 45.48 -1.77 -3.36
C THR A 173 45.72 -1.15 -4.74
N TRP A 174 45.23 0.07 -4.95
CA TRP A 174 45.63 0.93 -6.06
C TRP A 174 46.87 1.74 -5.64
N PRO A 175 47.83 1.98 -6.55
CA PRO A 175 49.14 2.51 -6.17
C PRO A 175 49.00 3.93 -5.62
N ALA A 176 49.48 4.09 -4.39
CA ALA A 176 49.53 5.35 -3.67
C ALA A 176 50.48 6.34 -4.33
N THR A 177 49.99 7.14 -5.29
CA THR A 177 50.63 8.40 -5.65
C THR A 177 49.58 9.46 -5.99
N SER A 178 49.37 10.35 -5.02
CA SER A 178 48.83 11.73 -5.14
C SER A 178 47.32 12.01 -4.99
N THR A 179 46.69 11.55 -3.91
CA THR A 179 45.60 12.31 -3.27
C THR A 179 45.77 12.33 -1.73
N PRO A 180 45.38 13.41 -1.03
CA PRO A 180 45.67 13.61 0.40
C PRO A 180 44.67 12.94 1.35
N TYR A 181 43.87 11.98 0.89
CA TYR A 181 42.80 11.38 1.69
C TYR A 181 43.04 9.88 1.90
N SER A 182 43.27 9.49 3.16
CA SER A 182 43.22 8.11 3.63
C SER A 182 41.80 7.80 4.08
N PHE A 183 41.18 6.75 3.53
CA PHE A 183 39.86 6.28 3.98
C PHE A 183 40.02 5.14 4.99
N GLU A 184 39.37 5.25 6.14
CA GLU A 184 39.30 4.20 7.17
C GLU A 184 37.89 3.60 7.16
N CYS A 185 37.78 2.28 7.18
CA CYS A 185 36.50 1.57 7.16
C CYS A 185 35.88 1.56 8.57
N VAL A 186 34.66 2.07 8.73
CA VAL A 186 33.90 2.02 10.00
C VAL A 186 32.63 1.16 9.88
N PRO A 187 32.25 0.39 10.92
CA PRO A 187 31.06 -0.48 10.87
C PRO A 187 29.73 0.28 10.89
N ARG A 188 28.68 -0.37 10.34
CA ARG A 188 27.29 0.12 10.21
C ARG A 188 26.66 0.50 11.56
N VAL A 189 26.17 1.74 11.65
CA VAL A 189 25.22 2.26 12.66
C VAL A 189 24.25 3.22 11.95
N PRO A 190 23.04 3.50 12.48
CA PRO A 190 21.86 3.90 11.69
C PRO A 190 21.84 5.37 11.24
N THR A 191 22.98 6.05 11.27
CA THR A 191 23.11 7.42 10.76
C THR A 191 24.18 7.42 9.69
N TYR A 192 23.70 7.27 8.46
CA TYR A 192 24.43 7.26 7.19
C TYR A 192 25.69 8.14 7.19
N VAL A 193 26.86 7.51 6.97
CA VAL A 193 28.05 8.19 6.42
C VAL A 193 28.73 7.25 5.42
N CYS A 194 28.35 7.36 4.14
CA CYS A 194 29.17 6.89 3.03
C CYS A 194 29.94 8.11 2.51
N GLN A 195 31.25 8.19 2.81
CA GLN A 195 32.11 9.27 2.29
C GLN A 195 32.47 9.01 0.83
N GLY A 196 31.65 9.55 -0.05
CA GLY A 196 31.86 9.68 -1.49
C GLY A 196 30.66 10.45 -2.02
N GLN A 197 30.87 11.70 -2.45
CA GLN A 197 29.81 12.66 -2.70
C GLN A 197 28.74 12.15 -3.67
N LEU A 198 27.54 11.87 -3.17
CA LEU A 198 26.29 12.15 -3.89
C LEU A 198 25.38 12.94 -2.93
N PRO A 199 24.79 14.07 -3.38
CA PRO A 199 24.08 14.99 -2.50
C PRO A 199 22.88 14.27 -1.88
N THR A 200 22.67 14.47 -0.59
CA THR A 200 21.51 14.02 0.20
C THR A 200 20.22 13.98 -0.63
N TRP A 201 19.71 12.77 -0.84
CA TRP A 201 18.51 12.48 -1.63
C TRP A 201 17.26 12.89 -0.84
N ASP A 202 16.98 14.19 -0.79
CA ASP A 202 15.68 14.70 -0.38
C ASP A 202 14.81 14.82 -1.63
N VAL A 203 14.32 13.67 -2.10
CA VAL A 203 13.41 13.59 -3.25
C VAL A 203 11.99 13.76 -2.73
N THR A 204 11.64 14.98 -2.31
CA THR A 204 10.25 15.36 -2.10
C THR A 204 9.51 15.38 -3.45
N ASP A 205 8.18 15.24 -3.45
CA ASP A 205 7.35 15.39 -4.66
C ASP A 205 7.69 16.69 -5.44
N ASP A 206 8.07 17.75 -4.72
CA ASP A 206 8.51 19.04 -5.26
C ASP A 206 9.84 18.98 -6.07
N ALA A 207 10.72 18.02 -5.78
CA ALA A 207 11.98 17.81 -6.49
C ALA A 207 11.78 17.01 -7.79
N LEU A 208 10.87 16.03 -7.80
CA LEU A 208 10.53 15.21 -8.98
C LEU A 208 9.67 15.97 -9.99
N THR A 209 8.84 16.90 -9.53
CA THR A 209 7.94 17.72 -10.35
C THR A 209 8.56 19.04 -10.81
N ARG A 210 9.82 19.32 -10.44
CA ARG A 210 10.46 20.61 -10.68
C ARG A 210 10.76 20.82 -12.16
N SER A 211 10.10 21.82 -12.75
CA SER A 211 10.48 22.36 -14.07
C SER A 211 11.96 22.76 -14.06
N GLY A 212 12.74 22.22 -15.00
CA GLY A 212 14.18 22.49 -15.09
C GLY A 212 15.10 21.49 -14.37
N ARG A 213 14.59 20.34 -13.87
CA ARG A 213 15.42 19.25 -13.35
C ARG A 213 16.44 18.71 -14.37
N PHE A 214 16.01 18.55 -15.61
CA PHE A 214 16.80 17.95 -16.67
C PHE A 214 17.44 19.02 -17.55
N GLU A 215 18.78 19.07 -17.56
CA GLU A 215 19.57 19.96 -18.40
C GLU A 215 20.04 19.20 -19.64
N VAL A 216 19.60 19.63 -20.82
CA VAL A 216 20.02 19.04 -22.10
C VAL A 216 21.35 19.63 -22.53
N ARG A 217 22.32 18.76 -22.82
CA ARG A 217 23.67 19.15 -23.25
C ARG A 217 23.94 18.65 -24.65
N SER A 218 24.46 19.55 -25.49
CA SER A 218 24.89 19.20 -26.84
C SER A 218 26.10 18.27 -26.79
N GLY A 219 26.12 17.33 -27.72
CA GLY A 219 27.25 16.44 -27.94
C GLY A 219 28.53 17.14 -28.44
N SER A 220 29.42 16.34 -29.00
CA SER A 220 30.75 16.79 -29.46
C SER A 220 30.71 17.84 -30.58
N ASP A 221 29.58 17.94 -31.27
CA ASP A 221 29.32 18.86 -32.38
C ASP A 221 28.81 20.25 -31.92
N GLY A 222 28.46 20.42 -30.65
CA GLY A 222 27.90 21.65 -30.11
C GLY A 222 26.50 22.00 -30.63
N VAL A 223 25.79 21.04 -31.25
CA VAL A 223 24.45 21.23 -31.83
C VAL A 223 23.46 20.29 -31.15
N LEU A 224 22.39 20.86 -30.58
CA LEU A 224 21.31 20.06 -30.00
C LEU A 224 20.50 19.32 -31.08
N GLY A 225 20.07 18.11 -30.75
CA GLY A 225 19.27 17.22 -31.59
C GLY A 225 20.05 16.07 -32.21
N THR A 226 21.29 15.82 -31.79
CA THR A 226 22.13 14.74 -32.34
C THR A 226 22.22 13.55 -31.39
N ALA A 227 22.64 12.40 -31.92
CA ALA A 227 22.77 11.16 -31.14
C ALA A 227 23.83 11.26 -30.03
N ASP A 228 24.68 12.30 -30.06
CA ASP A 228 25.73 12.55 -29.08
C ASP A 228 25.23 13.36 -27.86
N ASP A 229 24.00 13.87 -27.90
CA ASP A 229 23.42 14.67 -26.82
C ASP A 229 23.24 13.85 -25.53
N THR A 230 23.45 14.53 -24.41
CA THR A 230 23.23 13.99 -23.07
C THR A 230 22.22 14.81 -22.28
N VAL A 231 21.74 14.25 -21.18
CA VAL A 231 20.86 14.93 -20.22
C VAL A 231 21.48 14.81 -18.84
N LEU A 232 21.86 15.93 -18.25
CA LEU A 232 22.22 15.97 -16.83
C LEU A 232 20.95 16.09 -16.00
N ASP A 233 20.75 15.14 -15.09
CA ASP A 233 19.76 15.26 -14.04
C ASP A 233 20.37 16.03 -12.87
N LEU A 234 19.88 17.24 -12.61
CA LEU A 234 20.41 18.12 -11.56
C LEU A 234 20.10 17.64 -10.13
N VAL A 235 19.18 16.68 -9.98
CA VAL A 235 18.84 16.08 -8.68
C VAL A 235 19.80 14.94 -8.36
N THR A 236 19.96 13.98 -9.29
CA THR A 236 20.80 12.80 -9.08
C THR A 236 22.28 13.04 -9.46
N SER A 237 22.56 14.13 -10.16
CA SER A 237 23.86 14.41 -10.82
C SER A 237 24.29 13.35 -11.83
N LEU A 238 23.37 12.48 -12.26
CA LEU A 238 23.61 11.46 -13.28
C LEU A 238 23.49 12.07 -14.67
N GLU A 239 24.38 11.63 -15.56
CA GLU A 239 24.33 12.03 -16.97
C GLU A 239 23.82 10.88 -17.83
N TRP A 240 22.74 11.15 -18.54
CA TRP A 240 21.99 10.17 -19.30
C TRP A 240 22.18 10.36 -20.80
N GLU A 241 22.18 9.24 -21.52
CA GLU A 241 21.99 9.27 -22.96
C GLU A 241 20.62 9.85 -23.31
N ARG A 242 20.58 10.85 -24.19
CA ARG A 242 19.33 11.50 -24.61
C ARG A 242 18.55 10.71 -25.65
N LEU A 243 19.23 10.21 -26.68
CA LEU A 243 18.61 9.59 -27.86
C LEU A 243 19.10 8.14 -28.07
N PRO A 244 18.58 7.17 -27.31
CA PRO A 244 18.91 5.77 -27.51
C PRO A 244 18.44 5.28 -28.89
N PRO A 245 19.18 4.36 -29.55
CA PRO A 245 18.79 3.80 -30.82
C PRO A 245 17.51 2.97 -30.70
N SER A 246 16.80 2.76 -31.80
CA SER A 246 15.55 1.97 -31.83
C SER A 246 15.74 0.46 -31.66
N GLY A 247 16.96 0.01 -31.36
CA GLY A 247 17.28 -1.41 -31.15
C GLY A 247 16.72 -1.94 -29.83
N THR A 248 16.51 -3.25 -29.79
CA THR A 248 16.16 -3.98 -28.57
C THR A 248 17.23 -5.01 -28.27
N TYR A 249 17.41 -5.30 -26.99
CA TYR A 249 18.50 -6.10 -26.45
C TYR A 249 17.96 -7.05 -25.38
N THR A 250 18.62 -8.20 -25.22
CA THR A 250 18.63 -8.92 -23.93
C THR A 250 19.31 -8.07 -22.86
N GLN A 251 19.14 -8.39 -21.58
CA GLN A 251 19.76 -7.64 -20.49
C GLN A 251 21.30 -7.63 -20.61
N ALA A 252 21.89 -8.79 -20.93
CA ALA A 252 23.33 -8.92 -21.13
C ALA A 252 23.84 -8.08 -22.32
N GLU A 253 23.13 -8.08 -23.45
CA GLU A 253 23.46 -7.25 -24.60
C GLU A 253 23.32 -5.75 -24.28
N ALA A 254 22.31 -5.37 -23.49
CA ALA A 254 22.11 -3.99 -23.05
C ALA A 254 23.28 -3.48 -22.20
N VAL A 255 23.82 -4.33 -21.30
CA VAL A 255 25.01 -4.03 -20.51
C VAL A 255 26.21 -3.75 -21.44
N VAL A 256 26.48 -4.65 -22.38
CA VAL A 256 27.58 -4.49 -23.34
C VAL A 256 27.41 -3.24 -24.19
N ARG A 257 26.18 -2.96 -24.64
CA ARG A 257 25.86 -1.78 -25.46
C ARG A 257 26.17 -0.49 -24.73
N CYS A 258 25.77 -0.38 -23.46
CA CYS A 258 26.04 0.83 -22.69
C CYS A 258 27.52 1.01 -22.37
N GLN A 259 28.24 -0.06 -22.06
CA GLN A 259 29.69 -0.02 -21.84
C GLN A 259 30.47 0.40 -23.09
N GLY A 260 29.96 0.07 -24.28
CA GLY A 260 30.55 0.48 -25.56
C GLY A 260 30.17 1.89 -26.02
N LEU A 261 29.23 2.56 -25.35
CA LEU A 261 28.76 3.88 -25.75
C LEU A 261 29.82 4.94 -25.49
N SER A 262 30.22 5.64 -26.55
CA SER A 262 31.36 6.59 -26.54
C SER A 262 30.96 8.06 -26.76
N ILE A 263 29.66 8.38 -26.64
CA ILE A 263 29.19 9.77 -26.69
C ILE A 263 29.76 10.57 -25.52
N ALA A 264 29.95 11.88 -25.68
CA ALA A 264 30.40 12.79 -24.62
C ALA A 264 31.63 12.30 -23.79
N GLY A 265 32.54 11.53 -24.40
CA GLY A 265 33.74 10.99 -23.73
C GLY A 265 33.58 9.60 -23.09
N GLY A 266 32.45 8.93 -23.27
CA GLY A 266 32.23 7.54 -22.84
C GLY A 266 32.00 7.37 -21.34
N GLY A 267 32.22 6.15 -20.82
CA GLY A 267 32.02 5.83 -19.40
C GLY A 267 30.58 5.46 -19.02
N PHE A 268 29.73 5.27 -20.02
CA PHE A 268 28.34 4.87 -19.81
C PHE A 268 28.21 3.43 -19.35
N ARG A 269 27.15 3.15 -18.60
CA ARG A 269 26.72 1.82 -18.19
C ARG A 269 25.21 1.71 -18.27
N LEU A 270 24.74 0.47 -18.19
CA LEU A 270 23.32 0.22 -18.00
C LEU A 270 22.95 0.70 -16.58
N PRO A 271 21.86 1.47 -16.42
CA PRO A 271 21.45 2.02 -15.13
C PRO A 271 21.00 0.89 -14.20
N GLU A 272 21.14 1.11 -12.90
CA GLU A 272 20.45 0.31 -11.90
C GLU A 272 18.92 0.57 -11.96
N LYS A 273 18.12 -0.35 -11.42
CA LYS A 273 16.64 -0.23 -11.32
C LYS A 273 16.28 1.12 -10.72
N SER A 274 16.99 1.45 -9.66
CA SER A 274 16.96 2.68 -8.90
C SER A 274 17.11 3.95 -9.72
N GLU A 275 18.12 3.98 -10.58
CA GLU A 275 18.44 5.12 -11.41
C GLU A 275 17.38 5.31 -12.49
N LEU A 276 16.88 4.21 -13.07
CA LEU A 276 15.77 4.28 -14.03
C LEU A 276 14.49 4.82 -13.39
N GLU A 277 14.16 4.35 -12.19
CA GLU A 277 13.00 4.80 -11.44
C GLU A 277 13.10 6.29 -11.08
N SER A 278 14.31 6.82 -10.88
CA SER A 278 14.51 8.25 -10.66
C SER A 278 14.01 9.12 -11.82
N LEU A 279 13.91 8.60 -13.05
CA LEU A 279 13.40 9.34 -14.21
C LEU A 279 11.86 9.47 -14.23
N VAL A 280 11.16 8.72 -13.37
CA VAL A 280 9.71 8.70 -13.28
C VAL A 280 9.21 9.93 -12.53
N ASP A 281 8.22 10.58 -13.10
CA ASP A 281 7.39 11.57 -12.43
C ASP A 281 6.07 10.90 -12.02
N PRO A 282 5.85 10.63 -10.72
CA PRO A 282 4.67 9.90 -10.25
C PRO A 282 3.37 10.70 -10.44
N THR A 283 3.46 12.00 -10.71
CA THR A 283 2.29 12.86 -10.99
C THR A 283 1.84 12.80 -12.46
N ARG A 284 2.65 12.19 -13.33
CA ARG A 284 2.36 12.02 -14.77
C ARG A 284 2.16 10.56 -15.13
N ALA A 285 1.19 10.34 -16.00
CA ALA A 285 1.05 9.07 -16.72
C ALA A 285 0.85 9.37 -18.20
N ASN A 286 1.37 8.50 -19.06
CA ASN A 286 1.27 8.57 -20.51
C ASN A 286 1.88 9.85 -21.15
N PRO A 287 3.20 10.07 -21.06
CA PRO A 287 4.24 9.24 -20.43
C PRO A 287 4.59 9.71 -19.01
N ALA A 288 5.08 8.78 -18.18
CA ALA A 288 5.57 9.09 -16.82
C ALA A 288 7.01 9.62 -16.81
N ILE A 289 7.73 9.52 -17.93
CA ILE A 289 9.06 10.10 -18.12
C ILE A 289 8.93 11.38 -18.94
N ASP A 290 9.71 12.41 -18.61
CA ASP A 290 9.74 13.66 -19.37
C ASP A 290 10.25 13.46 -20.80
N THR A 291 9.36 13.48 -21.79
CA THR A 291 9.74 13.27 -23.20
C THR A 291 10.41 14.47 -23.86
N SER A 292 10.40 15.64 -23.23
CA SER A 292 11.18 16.79 -23.73
C SER A 292 12.67 16.62 -23.40
N ALA A 293 12.96 16.03 -22.24
CA ALA A 293 14.31 15.64 -21.83
C ALA A 293 14.73 14.29 -22.44
N PHE A 294 13.82 13.31 -22.48
CA PHE A 294 14.09 11.95 -22.93
C PHE A 294 13.15 11.56 -24.09
N PRO A 295 13.43 12.01 -25.32
CA PRO A 295 12.62 11.63 -26.47
C PRO A 295 12.60 10.11 -26.67
N GLN A 296 11.41 9.53 -26.76
CA GLN A 296 11.19 8.10 -26.96
C GLN A 296 9.72 7.80 -27.36
N PRO A 297 9.43 6.66 -28.01
CA PRO A 297 8.06 6.17 -28.14
C PRO A 297 7.41 5.93 -26.78
N ILE A 298 6.12 6.23 -26.67
CA ILE A 298 5.34 5.95 -25.46
C ILE A 298 5.24 4.43 -25.28
N GLY A 299 5.46 3.95 -24.05
CA GLY A 299 5.40 2.52 -23.72
C GLY A 299 6.69 1.76 -24.00
N THR A 300 7.77 2.44 -24.39
CA THR A 300 9.10 1.84 -24.41
C THR A 300 9.49 1.36 -23.01
N SER A 301 10.00 0.13 -22.95
CA SER A 301 10.51 -0.51 -21.74
C SER A 301 12.04 -0.52 -21.77
N TYR A 302 12.68 -0.13 -20.66
CA TYR A 302 14.13 -0.01 -20.54
C TYR A 302 14.69 -1.02 -19.55
N TRP A 303 15.75 -1.74 -19.93
CA TRP A 303 16.47 -2.64 -19.04
C TRP A 303 17.23 -1.88 -17.96
N SER A 304 17.17 -2.38 -16.72
CA SER A 304 18.15 -2.09 -15.68
C SER A 304 19.28 -3.14 -15.66
N ARG A 305 20.40 -2.82 -15.02
CA ARG A 305 21.51 -3.73 -14.72
C ARG A 305 21.25 -4.57 -13.48
N THR A 306 20.32 -4.16 -12.62
CA THR A 306 20.00 -4.84 -11.36
C THR A 306 19.46 -6.25 -11.67
N PRO A 307 20.13 -7.31 -11.21
CA PRO A 307 19.63 -8.67 -11.38
C PRO A 307 18.45 -8.91 -10.43
N TYR A 308 17.54 -9.81 -10.80
CA TYR A 308 16.64 -10.43 -9.85
C TYR A 308 17.36 -11.60 -9.15
N VAL A 309 17.17 -11.77 -7.83
CA VAL A 309 17.94 -12.65 -6.92
C VAL A 309 18.10 -14.11 -7.44
N PRO A 310 19.19 -14.84 -7.09
CA PRO A 310 19.80 -15.90 -7.90
C PRO A 310 18.98 -17.18 -8.10
N GLY A 311 18.94 -17.67 -9.35
CA GLY A 311 18.39 -18.98 -9.73
C GLY A 311 17.50 -18.96 -10.97
N PHE A 312 17.18 -17.76 -11.49
CA PHE A 312 16.31 -17.59 -12.66
C PHE A 312 16.85 -16.52 -13.60
N ASP A 313 16.69 -16.77 -14.91
CA ASP A 313 17.06 -15.92 -16.04
C ASP A 313 16.11 -14.69 -16.11
N GLN A 314 16.14 -13.80 -15.11
CA GLN A 314 15.23 -12.66 -14.95
C GLN A 314 15.94 -11.37 -14.52
N GLY A 315 15.38 -10.22 -14.92
CA GLY A 315 15.84 -8.89 -14.54
C GLY A 315 14.71 -7.86 -14.47
N PHE A 316 15.04 -6.65 -14.02
CA PHE A 316 14.07 -5.55 -13.92
C PHE A 316 14.09 -4.65 -15.15
N SER A 317 12.90 -4.30 -15.66
CA SER A 317 12.72 -3.31 -16.72
C SER A 317 11.66 -2.27 -16.35
N LEU A 318 11.85 -1.02 -16.74
CA LEU A 318 10.91 0.07 -16.45
C LEU A 318 10.16 0.51 -17.71
N THR A 319 8.83 0.65 -17.63
CA THR A 319 8.01 1.16 -18.73
C THR A 319 7.79 2.67 -18.65
N SER A 320 8.06 3.36 -19.76
CA SER A 320 7.87 4.81 -19.88
C SER A 320 6.41 5.27 -19.86
N PHE A 321 5.45 4.35 -20.01
CA PHE A 321 4.03 4.70 -20.04
C PHE A 321 3.53 5.19 -18.66
N ASN A 322 3.77 4.41 -17.61
CA ASN A 322 3.32 4.69 -16.24
C ASN A 322 4.45 4.61 -15.21
N GLY A 323 5.70 4.47 -15.64
CA GLY A 323 6.86 4.43 -14.74
C GLY A 323 6.98 3.14 -13.95
N ARG A 324 6.16 2.12 -14.24
CA ARG A 324 6.16 0.86 -13.50
C ARG A 324 7.41 0.04 -13.84
N THR A 325 8.03 -0.51 -12.81
CA THR A 325 9.05 -1.55 -12.95
C THR A 325 8.40 -2.93 -13.01
N GLU A 326 8.86 -3.74 -13.96
CA GLU A 326 8.39 -5.08 -14.26
C GLU A 326 9.55 -6.07 -14.15
N ILE A 327 9.25 -7.29 -13.71
CA ILE A 327 10.16 -8.42 -13.79
C ILE A 327 9.95 -9.09 -15.15
N ALA A 328 11.04 -9.29 -15.90
CA ALA A 328 11.00 -9.93 -17.21
C ALA A 328 12.14 -10.95 -17.33
N ALA A 329 11.96 -11.95 -18.21
CA ALA A 329 13.06 -12.86 -18.56
C ALA A 329 14.22 -12.04 -19.16
N ASP A 330 15.45 -12.28 -18.73
CA ASP A 330 16.65 -11.52 -19.13
C ASP A 330 16.95 -11.62 -20.64
N THR A 331 16.40 -12.63 -21.30
CA THR A 331 16.40 -12.86 -22.76
C THR A 331 15.33 -12.05 -23.50
N SER A 332 14.46 -11.32 -22.80
CA SER A 332 13.41 -10.51 -23.42
C SER A 332 14.00 -9.32 -24.16
N ALA A 333 13.44 -9.00 -25.33
CA ALA A 333 13.84 -7.85 -26.13
C ALA A 333 13.27 -6.54 -25.52
N LYS A 334 14.14 -5.72 -24.91
CA LYS A 334 13.79 -4.40 -24.36
C LYS A 334 14.81 -3.35 -24.82
N SER A 335 14.48 -2.05 -24.68
CA SER A 335 15.41 -0.97 -25.02
C SER A 335 16.43 -0.74 -23.91
N ALA A 336 17.50 0.01 -24.21
CA ALA A 336 18.52 0.40 -23.25
C ALA A 336 18.76 1.91 -23.35
N ARG A 337 18.71 2.61 -22.23
CA ARG A 337 19.12 4.00 -22.09
C ARG A 337 20.25 4.03 -21.07
N CYS A 338 21.40 4.56 -21.46
CA CYS A 338 22.59 4.46 -20.64
C CYS A 338 22.78 5.67 -19.72
N VAL A 339 23.48 5.45 -18.61
CA VAL A 339 23.77 6.46 -17.59
C VAL A 339 25.26 6.42 -17.21
N ARG A 340 25.79 7.53 -16.70
CA ARG A 340 27.11 7.61 -16.05
C ARG A 340 27.10 8.58 -14.87
#